data_AF-A0A928CJS3-F1
#
_entry.id   AF-A0A928CJS3-F1
#
_cell.length_a   1.000
_cell.length_b   1.000
_cell.length_c   1.000
_cell.angle_alpha   90.00
_cell.angle_beta   90.00
_cell.angle_gamma   90.00
#
_symmetry.space_group_name_H-M   'P 1'
#
loop_
_entity.id
_entity.type
_entity.pdbx_description
1 polymer ?
#
loop_
_entity_poly.entity_id
_entity_poly.type
_entity_poly.pdbx_seq_one_letter_code
_entity_poly.pdbx_strand_id
1 'polypeptide(L)'
;MEKKIALIPGDGIGPDIVHEGTRVLDAVAAKFGHKFTYETVLAGGAAIDKFGEPLPQASLDTCLKADSVLLGAVGGPKWDNVPGNLRPEKALLGLRGGMKVYANLRPALMFKQLSAACPLKDEIVGTGLDILIVRELTGGIYFGERGRNAENTEAWDTERYSKPEIERILRLGFESAQKRQKKLCVVDKANILESSRMWREVAESIKDDYKDVELSFMYVDNAAMQLVRNPRQFDVIATSNMFGDILSDEASQITGSIGMLASASLGDGTGPGLYEPIHGSAPDIAG
;
A
#
# COMPACT_ATOMS: atom_id res chain seq x y z
N MET A 1 -14.99 20.43 -11.39
CA MET A 1 -13.53 20.66 -11.31
C MET A 1 -12.85 20.04 -12.52
N GLU A 2 -11.67 20.52 -12.93
CA GLU A 2 -10.85 19.92 -13.98
C GLU A 2 -9.59 19.32 -13.36
N LYS A 3 -9.28 18.06 -13.68
CA LYS A 3 -8.15 17.31 -13.12
C LYS A 3 -7.46 16.46 -14.17
N LYS A 4 -6.13 16.38 -14.08
CA LYS A 4 -5.27 15.54 -14.91
C LYS A 4 -4.86 14.28 -14.15
N ILE A 5 -5.13 13.11 -14.72
CA ILE A 5 -4.82 11.81 -14.13
C ILE A 5 -3.81 11.09 -15.02
N ALA A 6 -2.66 10.74 -14.47
CA ALA A 6 -1.73 9.84 -15.14
C ALA A 6 -2.23 8.40 -14.98
N LEU A 7 -2.34 7.68 -16.10
CA LEU A 7 -2.76 6.28 -16.10
C LEU A 7 -1.55 5.37 -16.31
N ILE A 8 -1.40 4.39 -15.45
CA ILE A 8 -0.41 3.31 -15.58
C ILE A 8 -1.17 1.99 -15.69
N PRO A 9 -1.60 1.58 -16.91
CA PRO A 9 -2.21 0.28 -17.14
C PRO A 9 -1.36 -0.86 -16.58
N GLY A 10 -0.06 -0.84 -16.88
CA GLY A 10 0.90 -1.86 -16.48
C GLY A 10 0.70 -3.19 -17.22
N ASP A 11 0.69 -4.28 -16.48
CA ASP A 11 0.81 -5.66 -16.99
C ASP A 11 -0.43 -6.52 -16.67
N GLY A 12 -0.59 -7.64 -17.38
CA GLY A 12 -1.67 -8.62 -17.15
C GLY A 12 -3.07 -8.01 -17.33
N ILE A 13 -3.95 -8.15 -16.32
CA ILE A 13 -5.30 -7.54 -16.32
C ILE A 13 -5.31 -6.02 -16.11
N GLY A 14 -4.15 -5.42 -15.82
CA GLY A 14 -4.01 -4.00 -15.52
C GLY A 14 -4.66 -3.05 -16.56
N PRO A 15 -4.47 -3.26 -17.88
CA PRO A 15 -5.16 -2.48 -18.90
C PRO A 15 -6.68 -2.54 -18.84
N ASP A 16 -7.25 -3.73 -18.60
CA ASP A 16 -8.71 -3.93 -18.61
C ASP A 16 -9.35 -3.22 -17.41
N ILE A 17 -8.78 -3.39 -16.21
CA ILE A 17 -9.32 -2.78 -15.00
C ILE A 17 -9.14 -1.26 -14.97
N VAL A 18 -8.05 -0.73 -15.55
CA VAL A 18 -7.85 0.72 -15.67
C VAL A 18 -8.85 1.31 -16.65
N HIS A 19 -9.15 0.62 -17.75
CA HIS A 19 -10.20 1.02 -18.69
C HIS A 19 -11.57 1.09 -18.02
N GLU A 20 -11.96 0.05 -17.27
CA GLU A 20 -13.24 0.04 -16.57
C GLU A 20 -13.29 1.09 -15.44
N GLY A 21 -12.18 1.29 -14.72
CA GLY A 21 -12.05 2.34 -13.72
C GLY A 21 -12.27 3.75 -14.29
N THR A 22 -11.68 4.06 -15.45
CA THR A 22 -11.86 5.37 -16.09
C THR A 22 -13.27 5.56 -16.64
N ARG A 23 -13.93 4.51 -17.15
CA ARG A 23 -15.35 4.58 -17.52
C ARG A 23 -16.25 5.01 -16.36
N VAL A 24 -15.99 4.50 -15.16
CA VAL A 24 -16.73 4.91 -13.95
C VAL A 24 -16.41 6.36 -13.58
N LEU A 25 -15.13 6.77 -13.65
CA LEU A 25 -14.73 8.16 -13.40
C LEU A 25 -15.41 9.13 -14.37
N ASP A 26 -15.51 8.79 -15.65
CA ASP A 26 -16.18 9.61 -16.67
C ASP A 26 -17.68 9.74 -16.39
N ALA A 27 -18.35 8.67 -15.97
CA ALA A 27 -19.75 8.71 -15.58
C ALA A 27 -19.98 9.63 -14.35
N VAL A 28 -19.08 9.56 -13.36
CA VAL A 28 -19.09 10.47 -12.20
C VAL A 28 -18.83 11.90 -12.65
N ALA A 29 -17.88 12.12 -13.56
CA ALA A 29 -17.55 13.44 -14.07
C ALA A 29 -18.74 14.09 -14.77
N ALA A 30 -19.43 13.35 -15.64
CA ALA A 30 -20.64 13.80 -16.31
C ALA A 30 -21.75 14.14 -15.31
N LYS A 31 -21.94 13.31 -14.29
CA LYS A 31 -23.00 13.49 -13.28
C LYS A 31 -22.80 14.73 -12.40
N PHE A 32 -21.56 15.04 -12.03
CA PHE A 32 -21.25 16.10 -11.07
C PHE A 32 -20.56 17.34 -11.69
N GLY A 33 -20.53 17.43 -13.02
CA GLY A 33 -19.90 18.56 -13.72
C GLY A 33 -18.39 18.65 -13.46
N HIS A 34 -17.70 17.51 -13.49
CA HIS A 34 -16.24 17.46 -13.47
C HIS A 34 -15.71 17.13 -14.87
N LYS A 35 -14.41 17.33 -15.04
CA LYS A 35 -13.69 16.97 -16.27
C LYS A 35 -12.38 16.30 -15.86
N PHE A 36 -12.20 15.06 -16.29
CA PHE A 36 -10.94 14.35 -16.15
C PHE A 36 -10.23 14.32 -17.50
N THR A 37 -8.93 14.55 -17.48
CA THR A 37 -8.05 14.35 -18.64
C THR A 37 -7.04 13.27 -18.27
N TYR A 38 -6.80 12.36 -19.19
CA TYR A 38 -5.97 11.18 -18.95
C TYR A 38 -4.70 11.26 -19.78
N GLU A 39 -3.56 10.98 -19.16
CA GLU A 39 -2.29 10.77 -19.85
C GLU A 39 -1.73 9.40 -19.48
N THR A 40 -1.72 8.49 -20.46
CA THR A 40 -1.23 7.12 -20.25
C THR A 40 0.28 7.07 -20.35
N VAL A 41 0.92 6.45 -19.36
CA VAL A 41 2.36 6.18 -19.34
C VAL A 41 2.64 4.71 -19.09
N LEU A 42 3.86 4.27 -19.42
CA LEU A 42 4.29 2.89 -19.26
C LEU A 42 5.17 2.73 -18.03
N ALA A 43 4.89 1.67 -17.27
CA ALA A 43 5.68 1.18 -16.16
C ALA A 43 5.52 -0.35 -16.09
N GLY A 44 6.41 -1.03 -15.37
CA GLY A 44 6.39 -2.48 -15.23
C GLY A 44 6.96 -3.21 -16.46
N GLY A 45 6.44 -4.41 -16.73
CA GLY A 45 6.80 -5.25 -17.86
C GLY A 45 6.62 -4.57 -19.21
N ALA A 46 5.50 -3.86 -19.40
CA ALA A 46 5.21 -3.09 -20.60
C ALA A 46 6.27 -2.00 -20.89
N ALA A 47 6.87 -1.41 -19.83
CA ALA A 47 7.97 -0.48 -20.00
C ALA A 47 9.29 -1.18 -20.30
N ILE A 48 9.58 -2.33 -19.67
CA ILE A 48 10.76 -3.15 -19.96
C ILE A 48 10.78 -3.53 -21.43
N ASP A 49 9.66 -4.01 -21.96
CA ASP A 49 9.55 -4.44 -23.35
C ASP A 49 9.82 -3.31 -24.35
N LYS A 50 9.44 -2.07 -24.02
CA LYS A 50 9.55 -0.93 -24.93
C LYS A 50 10.85 -0.14 -24.78
N PHE A 51 11.33 0.01 -23.55
CA PHE A 51 12.42 0.92 -23.20
C PHE A 51 13.63 0.21 -22.56
N GLY A 52 13.50 -1.08 -22.23
CA GLY A 52 14.55 -1.85 -21.55
C GLY A 52 14.65 -1.60 -20.04
N GLU A 53 13.74 -0.79 -19.47
CA GLU A 53 13.72 -0.47 -18.04
C GLU A 53 12.29 -0.45 -17.48
N PRO A 54 12.09 -0.81 -16.19
CA PRO A 54 10.76 -0.94 -15.59
C PRO A 54 10.07 0.40 -15.33
N LEU A 55 10.82 1.49 -15.17
CA LEU A 55 10.26 2.83 -14.97
C LEU A 55 11.10 3.87 -15.70
N PRO A 56 10.69 4.27 -16.91
CA PRO A 56 11.31 5.37 -17.62
C PRO A 56 11.16 6.68 -16.84
N GLN A 57 12.20 7.50 -16.81
CA GLN A 57 12.15 8.80 -16.13
C GLN A 57 11.03 9.70 -16.66
N ALA A 58 10.77 9.67 -17.98
CA ALA A 58 9.67 10.41 -18.59
C ALA A 58 8.28 9.97 -18.06
N SER A 59 8.09 8.69 -17.74
CA SER A 59 6.86 8.20 -17.13
C SER A 59 6.68 8.75 -15.72
N LEU A 60 7.76 8.75 -14.91
CA LEU A 60 7.74 9.33 -13.57
C LEU A 60 7.50 10.85 -13.60
N ASP A 61 8.16 11.58 -14.50
CA ASP A 61 7.99 13.03 -14.66
C ASP A 61 6.54 13.39 -15.03
N THR A 62 5.89 12.55 -15.83
CA THR A 62 4.48 12.71 -16.19
C THR A 62 3.57 12.49 -14.98
N CYS A 63 3.85 11.45 -14.19
CA CYS A 63 3.14 11.17 -12.94
C CYS A 63 3.25 12.34 -11.96
N LEU A 64 4.45 12.91 -11.78
CA LEU A 64 4.71 14.05 -10.90
C LEU A 64 4.00 15.35 -11.33
N LYS A 65 3.67 15.49 -12.62
CA LYS A 65 2.95 16.65 -13.17
C LYS A 65 1.43 16.46 -13.20
N ALA A 66 0.93 15.28 -12.88
CA ALA A 66 -0.50 15.01 -12.80
C ALA A 66 -1.06 15.44 -11.43
N ASP A 67 -2.39 15.57 -11.34
CA ASP A 67 -3.07 15.76 -10.06
C ASP A 67 -3.16 14.45 -9.26
N SER A 68 -3.17 13.31 -9.96
CA SER A 68 -3.26 11.98 -9.38
C SER A 68 -2.76 10.91 -10.37
N VAL A 69 -2.36 9.76 -9.84
CA VAL A 69 -1.93 8.60 -10.62
C VAL A 69 -2.85 7.42 -10.32
N LEU A 70 -3.36 6.78 -11.37
CA LEU A 70 -4.12 5.52 -11.28
C LEU A 70 -3.29 4.41 -11.92
N LEU A 71 -2.93 3.39 -11.13
CA LEU A 71 -2.17 2.23 -11.57
C LEU A 71 -3.06 0.98 -11.58
N GLY A 72 -2.91 0.16 -12.62
CA GLY A 72 -3.58 -1.14 -12.77
C GLY A 72 -2.86 -2.23 -11.98
N ALA A 73 -1.87 -2.87 -12.60
CA ALA A 73 -1.01 -3.84 -11.93
C ALA A 73 0.35 -3.94 -12.63
N VAL A 74 1.38 -4.46 -11.95
CA VAL A 74 2.69 -4.75 -12.56
C VAL A 74 3.11 -6.18 -12.25
N GLY A 75 3.87 -6.81 -13.16
CA GLY A 75 4.41 -8.15 -12.98
C GLY A 75 3.92 -9.17 -14.00
N GLY A 76 4.70 -10.23 -14.18
CA GLY A 76 4.31 -11.36 -15.02
C GLY A 76 5.47 -12.35 -15.28
N PRO A 77 5.18 -13.62 -15.58
CA PRO A 77 6.18 -14.69 -15.70
C PRO A 77 7.29 -14.41 -16.72
N LYS A 78 6.99 -13.60 -17.74
CA LYS A 78 7.94 -13.19 -18.78
C LYS A 78 9.20 -12.54 -18.19
N TRP A 79 9.08 -11.84 -17.07
CA TRP A 79 10.17 -11.05 -16.50
C TRP A 79 10.74 -11.64 -15.20
N ASP A 80 10.38 -12.86 -14.80
CA ASP A 80 10.86 -13.46 -13.53
C ASP A 80 12.37 -13.71 -13.50
N ASN A 81 12.96 -13.99 -14.67
CA ASN A 81 14.37 -14.37 -14.81
C ASN A 81 15.30 -13.18 -15.14
N VAL A 82 14.78 -11.96 -15.21
CA VAL A 82 15.63 -10.77 -15.42
C VAL A 82 16.32 -10.38 -14.09
N PRO A 83 17.46 -9.65 -14.14
CA PRO A 83 18.10 -9.11 -12.95
C PRO A 83 17.12 -8.33 -12.07
N GLY A 84 17.30 -8.40 -10.74
CA GLY A 84 16.33 -7.82 -9.80
C GLY A 84 16.07 -6.32 -9.96
N ASN A 85 17.02 -5.56 -10.52
CA ASN A 85 16.86 -4.13 -10.85
C ASN A 85 16.05 -3.88 -12.14
N LEU A 86 15.81 -4.91 -12.95
CA LEU A 86 15.04 -4.86 -14.20
C LEU A 86 13.70 -5.58 -14.08
N ARG A 87 13.27 -6.01 -12.89
CA ARG A 87 11.96 -6.63 -12.71
C ARG A 87 10.82 -5.60 -12.67
N PRO A 88 9.59 -5.94 -13.09
CA PRO A 88 8.45 -5.02 -13.10
C PRO A 88 8.17 -4.34 -11.76
N GLU A 89 8.34 -5.04 -10.64
CA GLU A 89 8.08 -4.54 -9.29
C GLU A 89 9.02 -3.37 -8.91
N LYS A 90 10.17 -3.23 -9.58
CA LYS A 90 11.04 -2.06 -9.42
C LYS A 90 10.38 -0.79 -9.88
N ALA A 91 9.44 -0.85 -10.82
CA ALA A 91 8.67 0.31 -11.21
C ALA A 91 7.82 0.83 -10.06
N LEU A 92 7.18 -0.07 -9.32
CA LEU A 92 6.31 0.29 -8.20
C LEU A 92 7.11 0.95 -7.07
N LEU A 93 8.27 0.40 -6.73
CA LEU A 93 9.18 1.02 -5.75
C LEU A 93 9.70 2.37 -6.23
N GLY A 94 10.07 2.48 -7.51
CA GLY A 94 10.54 3.73 -8.12
C GLY A 94 9.48 4.82 -8.15
N LEU A 95 8.23 4.47 -8.47
CA LEU A 95 7.08 5.39 -8.43
C LEU A 95 6.82 5.86 -7.00
N ARG A 96 6.73 4.93 -6.05
CA ARG A 96 6.45 5.27 -4.64
C ARG A 96 7.51 6.19 -4.04
N GLY A 97 8.79 5.88 -4.27
CA GLY A 97 9.91 6.73 -3.84
C GLY A 97 9.96 8.06 -4.58
N GLY A 98 9.84 8.06 -5.90
CA GLY A 98 9.91 9.25 -6.74
C GLY A 98 8.78 10.25 -6.48
N MET A 99 7.56 9.75 -6.25
CA MET A 99 6.39 10.55 -5.88
C MET A 99 6.34 10.89 -4.39
N LYS A 100 7.24 10.32 -3.57
CA LYS A 100 7.29 10.52 -2.11
C LYS A 100 5.98 10.15 -1.39
N VAL A 101 5.26 9.15 -1.91
CA VAL A 101 4.00 8.67 -1.33
C VAL A 101 4.29 7.70 -0.18
N TYR A 102 4.64 8.25 0.97
CA TYR A 102 5.12 7.48 2.12
C TYR A 102 4.05 6.68 2.88
N ALA A 103 2.77 7.01 2.69
CA ALA A 103 1.69 6.41 3.45
C ALA A 103 0.79 5.56 2.57
N ASN A 104 0.77 4.25 2.79
CA ASN A 104 -0.19 3.36 2.17
C ASN A 104 -1.38 3.12 3.10
N LEU A 105 -2.57 3.41 2.60
CA LEU A 105 -3.86 3.21 3.25
C LEU A 105 -4.55 2.01 2.59
N ARG A 106 -4.71 0.93 3.34
CA ARG A 106 -5.38 -0.31 2.90
C ARG A 106 -6.55 -0.65 3.82
N PRO A 107 -7.79 -0.29 3.42
CA PRO A 107 -8.98 -0.75 4.12
C PRO A 107 -9.25 -2.23 3.83
N ALA A 108 -9.28 -3.05 4.87
CA ALA A 108 -9.78 -4.42 4.85
C ALA A 108 -11.25 -4.40 5.31
N LEU A 109 -12.15 -4.18 4.36
CA LEU A 109 -13.59 -4.12 4.57
C LEU A 109 -14.26 -5.41 4.08
N MET A 110 -14.99 -6.09 4.96
CA MET A 110 -15.85 -7.20 4.58
C MET A 110 -17.25 -6.68 4.22
N PHE A 111 -17.62 -6.80 2.95
CA PHE A 111 -18.97 -6.51 2.50
C PHE A 111 -19.92 -7.63 2.96
N LYS A 112 -21.07 -7.26 3.54
CA LYS A 112 -22.07 -8.22 4.00
C LYS A 112 -22.53 -9.18 2.89
N GLN A 113 -22.61 -8.68 1.66
CA GLN A 113 -23.00 -9.43 0.48
C GLN A 113 -21.95 -10.49 0.08
N LEU A 114 -20.70 -10.32 0.52
CA LEU A 114 -19.56 -11.18 0.20
C LEU A 114 -19.06 -11.95 1.42
N SER A 115 -19.78 -11.93 2.56
CA SER A 115 -19.32 -12.57 3.80
C SER A 115 -19.08 -14.08 3.64
N ALA A 116 -19.81 -14.73 2.74
CA ALA A 116 -19.65 -16.16 2.43
C ALA A 116 -18.29 -16.50 1.78
N ALA A 117 -17.56 -15.51 1.25
CA ALA A 117 -16.22 -15.71 0.71
C ALA A 117 -15.13 -15.62 1.79
N CYS A 118 -15.46 -15.13 2.99
CA CYS A 118 -14.54 -15.08 4.12
C CYS A 118 -14.12 -16.50 4.52
N PRO A 119 -12.81 -16.79 4.67
CA PRO A 119 -12.35 -18.11 5.08
C PRO A 119 -12.54 -18.38 6.58
N LEU A 120 -12.86 -17.35 7.38
CA LEU A 120 -13.08 -17.49 8.82
C LEU A 120 -14.55 -17.81 9.12
N LYS A 121 -14.77 -18.48 10.24
CA LYS A 121 -16.13 -18.79 10.72
C LYS A 121 -16.91 -17.50 11.03
N ASP A 122 -18.21 -17.51 10.78
CA ASP A 122 -19.13 -16.41 11.08
C ASP A 122 -19.05 -15.93 12.54
N GLU A 123 -18.84 -16.84 13.50
CA GLU A 123 -18.71 -16.49 14.93
C GLU A 123 -17.48 -15.62 15.24
N ILE A 124 -16.44 -15.65 14.39
CA ILE A 124 -15.22 -14.85 14.52
C ILE A 124 -15.43 -13.45 13.93
N VAL A 125 -15.95 -13.40 12.70
CA VAL A 125 -16.08 -12.14 11.94
C VAL A 125 -17.40 -11.39 12.21
N GLY A 126 -18.37 -12.07 12.80
CA GLY A 126 -19.65 -11.51 13.22
C GLY A 126 -20.36 -10.76 12.09
N THR A 127 -20.59 -9.46 12.28
CA THR A 127 -21.34 -8.63 11.34
C THR A 127 -20.48 -8.00 10.24
N GLY A 128 -19.16 -8.13 10.28
CA GLY A 128 -18.27 -7.37 9.41
C GLY A 128 -16.86 -7.20 9.97
N LEU A 129 -15.93 -6.94 9.06
CA LEU A 129 -14.59 -6.45 9.34
C LEU A 129 -14.45 -5.08 8.69
N ASP A 130 -13.91 -4.11 9.42
CA ASP A 130 -13.60 -2.78 8.92
C ASP A 130 -12.31 -2.33 9.61
N ILE A 131 -11.19 -2.72 9.02
CA ILE A 131 -9.85 -2.43 9.55
C ILE A 131 -9.14 -1.54 8.55
N LEU A 132 -8.52 -0.45 8.99
CA LEU A 132 -7.64 0.36 8.17
C LEU A 132 -6.19 0.09 8.55
N ILE A 133 -5.40 -0.41 7.59
CA ILE A 133 -3.96 -0.56 7.77
C ILE A 133 -3.25 0.66 7.15
N VAL A 134 -2.49 1.36 7.98
CA VAL A 134 -1.66 2.51 7.65
C VAL A 134 -0.19 2.04 7.66
N ARG A 135 0.33 1.78 6.47
CA ARG A 135 1.66 1.21 6.25
C ARG A 135 2.63 2.30 5.79
N GLU A 136 3.78 2.39 6.44
CA GLU A 136 4.90 3.17 5.88
C GLU A 136 5.38 2.53 4.57
N LEU A 137 5.58 3.31 3.52
CA LEU A 137 5.74 2.79 2.16
C LEU A 137 7.08 3.12 1.50
N THR A 138 7.86 4.05 2.05
CA THR A 138 9.06 4.63 1.39
C THR A 138 10.37 4.48 2.17
N GLY A 139 10.33 3.80 3.32
CA GLY A 139 11.48 3.54 4.19
C GLY A 139 11.58 2.08 4.60
N GLY A 140 12.35 1.83 5.66
CA GLY A 140 12.60 0.50 6.18
C GLY A 140 13.43 -0.38 5.25
N ILE A 141 13.39 -1.68 5.50
CA ILE A 141 14.22 -2.71 4.87
C ILE A 141 14.07 -2.75 3.34
N TYR A 142 12.94 -2.29 2.81
CA TYR A 142 12.69 -2.24 1.36
C TYR A 142 13.44 -1.12 0.65
N PHE A 143 13.91 -0.11 1.39
CA PHE A 143 14.69 1.02 0.86
C PHE A 143 16.09 1.12 1.51
N GLY A 144 16.36 0.32 2.54
CA GLY A 144 17.66 0.25 3.20
C GLY A 144 18.77 -0.32 2.33
N GLU A 145 20.00 -0.03 2.76
CA GLU A 145 21.22 -0.60 2.20
C GLU A 145 21.17 -2.12 2.24
N ARG A 146 21.61 -2.73 1.14
CA ARG A 146 21.64 -4.17 0.96
C ARG A 146 22.84 -4.57 0.11
N GLY A 147 23.25 -5.82 0.25
CA GLY A 147 24.35 -6.34 -0.55
C GLY A 147 24.65 -7.79 -0.26
N ARG A 148 25.73 -8.23 -0.89
CA ARG A 148 26.35 -9.55 -0.71
C ARG A 148 27.84 -9.34 -0.53
N ASN A 149 28.49 -10.21 0.23
CA ASN A 149 29.94 -10.19 0.33
C ASN A 149 30.59 -10.63 -1.01
N ALA A 150 31.90 -10.42 -1.15
CA ALA A 150 32.62 -10.69 -2.40
C ALA A 150 32.58 -12.17 -2.79
N GLU A 151 32.58 -13.07 -1.80
CA GLU A 151 32.53 -14.52 -1.98
C GLU A 151 31.12 -15.04 -2.26
N ASN A 152 30.09 -14.19 -2.19
CA ASN A 152 28.68 -14.53 -2.37
C ASN A 152 28.18 -15.62 -1.39
N THR A 153 28.74 -15.66 -0.19
CA THR A 153 28.37 -16.56 0.91
C THR A 153 27.51 -15.88 1.97
N GLU A 154 27.44 -14.55 1.96
CA GLU A 154 26.64 -13.76 2.89
C GLU A 154 25.85 -12.69 2.14
N ALA A 155 24.66 -12.38 2.65
CA ALA A 155 23.80 -11.31 2.16
C ALA A 155 23.21 -10.54 3.34
N TRP A 156 22.90 -9.26 3.14
CA TRP A 156 22.27 -8.43 4.15
C TRP A 156 21.27 -7.45 3.54
N ASP A 157 20.30 -7.06 4.37
CA ASP A 157 19.34 -6.00 4.12
C ASP A 157 19.14 -5.23 5.43
N THR A 158 18.99 -3.91 5.35
CA THR A 158 19.01 -3.04 6.54
C THR A 158 17.65 -2.42 6.84
N GLU A 159 17.02 -2.80 7.96
CA GLU A 159 15.83 -2.10 8.49
C GLU A 159 16.25 -0.80 9.18
N ARG A 160 15.98 0.35 8.55
CA ARG A 160 16.32 1.66 9.09
C ARG A 160 15.18 2.66 8.91
N TYR A 161 14.91 3.42 9.97
CA TYR A 161 14.02 4.57 9.97
C TYR A 161 14.65 5.73 10.73
N SER A 162 14.31 6.95 10.32
CA SER A 162 14.52 8.17 11.07
C SER A 162 13.26 8.55 11.86
N LYS A 163 13.41 9.36 12.91
CA LYS A 163 12.28 9.86 13.70
C LYS A 163 11.20 10.54 12.83
N PRO A 164 11.53 11.43 11.88
CA PRO A 164 10.52 12.07 11.03
C PRO A 164 9.74 11.10 10.15
N GLU A 165 10.36 10.03 9.67
CA GLU A 165 9.69 9.00 8.85
C GLU A 165 8.64 8.24 9.65
N ILE A 166 8.95 7.92 10.91
CA ILE A 166 8.03 7.26 11.86
C ILE A 166 6.93 8.23 12.29
N GLU A 167 7.28 9.48 12.61
CA GLU A 167 6.32 10.45 13.13
C GLU A 167 5.22 10.77 12.12
N ARG A 168 5.57 11.02 10.84
CA ARG A 168 4.59 11.36 9.80
C ARG A 168 3.55 10.26 9.57
N ILE A 169 3.96 8.99 9.59
CA ILE A 169 3.05 7.86 9.36
C ILE A 169 2.19 7.58 10.59
N LEU A 170 2.73 7.74 11.81
CA LEU A 170 1.97 7.60 13.03
C LEU A 170 0.93 8.72 13.20
N ARG A 171 1.28 9.98 12.87
CA ARG A 171 0.32 11.09 12.86
C ARG A 171 -0.86 10.79 11.94
N LEU A 172 -0.60 10.31 10.72
CA LEU A 172 -1.67 9.88 9.82
C LEU A 172 -2.50 8.72 10.41
N GLY A 173 -1.87 7.77 11.11
CA GLY A 173 -2.57 6.71 11.84
C GLY A 173 -3.53 7.25 12.90
N PHE A 174 -3.06 8.18 13.73
CA PHE A 174 -3.89 8.87 14.74
C PHE A 174 -5.04 9.65 14.10
N GLU A 175 -4.76 10.48 13.10
CA GLU A 175 -5.76 11.27 12.38
C GLU A 175 -6.82 10.39 11.69
N SER A 176 -6.41 9.22 11.20
CA SER A 176 -7.32 8.23 10.62
C SER A 176 -8.19 7.60 11.70
N ALA A 177 -7.62 7.26 12.86
CA ALA A 177 -8.37 6.72 13.99
C ALA A 177 -9.39 7.73 14.55
N GLN A 178 -9.05 9.02 14.62
CA GLN A 178 -9.97 10.09 15.05
C GLN A 178 -11.24 10.17 14.19
N LYS A 179 -11.12 9.86 12.90
CA LYS A 179 -12.24 9.84 11.93
C LYS A 179 -13.01 8.51 11.94
N ARG A 180 -12.59 7.55 12.75
CA ARG A 180 -13.14 6.18 12.84
C ARG A 180 -13.55 5.87 14.28
N GLN A 181 -13.20 4.69 14.82
CA GLN A 181 -13.60 4.24 16.15
C GLN A 181 -12.65 4.70 17.25
N LYS A 182 -11.71 5.61 16.91
CA LYS A 182 -10.73 6.20 17.82
C LYS A 182 -9.82 5.19 18.50
N LYS A 183 -9.43 4.13 17.79
CA LYS A 183 -8.43 3.16 18.27
C LYS A 183 -7.29 3.02 17.28
N LEU A 184 -6.07 3.18 17.78
CA LEU A 184 -4.84 2.96 17.03
C LEU A 184 -4.03 1.84 17.68
N CYS A 185 -3.75 0.80 16.92
CA CYS A 185 -2.81 -0.25 17.29
C CYS A 185 -1.51 -0.07 16.51
N VAL A 186 -0.41 0.27 17.19
CA VAL A 186 0.93 0.29 16.59
C VAL A 186 1.51 -1.12 16.65
N VAL A 187 1.86 -1.66 15.47
CA VAL A 187 2.38 -3.02 15.34
C VAL A 187 3.87 -3.02 15.03
N ASP A 188 4.66 -3.75 15.82
CA ASP A 188 6.12 -3.73 15.77
C ASP A 188 6.78 -5.04 16.24
N LYS A 189 8.11 -5.06 16.38
CA LYS A 189 8.87 -6.15 17.03
C LYS A 189 9.84 -5.63 18.10
N ALA A 190 9.36 -4.73 18.99
CA ALA A 190 10.21 -4.00 19.95
C ALA A 190 10.88 -4.88 21.02
N ASN A 191 10.44 -6.13 21.18
CA ASN A 191 11.16 -7.11 22.01
C ASN A 191 12.52 -7.50 21.42
N ILE A 192 12.74 -7.31 20.11
CA ILE A 192 13.98 -7.66 19.42
C ILE A 192 14.64 -6.44 18.74
N LEU A 193 13.89 -5.66 17.96
CA LEU A 193 14.45 -4.66 17.04
C LEU A 193 14.54 -3.25 17.65
N GLU A 194 15.70 -2.60 17.50
CA GLU A 194 15.89 -1.18 17.88
C GLU A 194 14.99 -0.23 17.09
N SER A 195 14.84 -0.45 15.78
CA SER A 195 13.91 0.31 14.95
C SER A 195 12.49 0.27 15.53
N SER A 196 12.03 -0.90 15.96
CA SER A 196 10.71 -1.08 16.59
C SER A 196 10.58 -0.41 17.96
N ARG A 197 11.65 -0.35 18.77
CA ARG A 197 11.66 0.41 20.03
C ARG A 197 11.47 1.91 19.74
N MET A 198 12.19 2.43 18.76
CA MET A 198 12.03 3.81 18.29
C MET A 198 10.61 4.09 17.78
N TRP A 199 9.96 3.16 17.07
CA TRP A 199 8.55 3.28 16.68
C TRP A 199 7.62 3.51 17.88
N ARG A 200 7.80 2.74 18.97
CA ARG A 200 7.02 2.93 20.20
C ARG A 200 7.31 4.26 20.88
N GLU A 201 8.59 4.62 21.00
CA GLU A 201 9.01 5.90 21.60
C GLU A 201 8.39 7.10 20.89
N VAL A 202 8.38 7.09 19.56
CA VAL A 202 7.76 8.17 18.76
C VAL A 202 6.25 8.18 18.96
N ALA A 203 5.58 7.02 18.91
CA ALA A 203 4.14 6.92 19.16
C ALA A 203 3.73 7.49 20.52
N GLU A 204 4.46 7.11 21.58
CA GLU A 204 4.25 7.64 22.93
C GLU A 204 4.50 9.15 22.99
N SER A 205 5.52 9.64 22.28
CA SER A 205 5.88 11.07 22.31
C SER A 205 4.86 12.00 21.65
N ILE A 206 4.03 11.50 20.73
CA ILE A 206 3.01 12.29 20.02
C ILE A 206 1.57 11.99 20.47
N LYS A 207 1.35 11.02 21.37
CA LYS A 207 -0.01 10.60 21.76
C LYS A 207 -0.82 11.71 22.41
N ASP A 208 -0.16 12.64 23.10
CA ASP A 208 -0.82 13.74 23.83
C ASP A 208 -1.44 14.78 22.89
N ASP A 209 -1.05 14.78 21.61
CA ASP A 209 -1.69 15.57 20.55
C ASP A 209 -3.07 14.97 20.17
N TYR A 210 -3.33 13.69 20.51
CA TYR A 210 -4.49 12.89 20.09
C TYR A 210 -5.20 12.22 21.26
N LYS A 211 -5.52 12.99 22.31
CA LYS A 211 -6.06 12.48 23.59
C LYS A 211 -7.37 11.69 23.49
N ASP A 212 -8.10 11.81 22.38
CA ASP A 212 -9.34 11.09 22.15
C ASP A 212 -9.14 9.73 21.47
N VAL A 213 -7.91 9.38 21.08
CA VAL A 213 -7.56 8.09 20.47
C VAL A 213 -6.94 7.16 21.51
N GLU A 214 -7.50 5.95 21.63
CA GLU A 214 -6.91 4.86 22.40
C GLU A 214 -5.69 4.30 21.65
N LEU A 215 -4.49 4.53 22.19
CA LEU A 215 -3.24 3.95 21.68
C LEU A 215 -2.96 2.60 22.34
N SER A 216 -2.68 1.59 21.53
CA SER A 216 -2.23 0.27 21.96
C SER A 216 -1.04 -0.20 21.14
N PHE A 217 -0.31 -1.19 21.66
CA PHE A 217 0.85 -1.79 21.00
C PHE A 217 0.67 -3.30 20.88
N MET A 218 1.11 -3.87 19.75
CA MET A 218 1.09 -5.30 19.53
C MET A 218 2.33 -5.76 18.78
N TYR A 219 2.88 -6.91 19.14
CA TYR A 219 3.95 -7.49 18.33
C TYR A 219 3.39 -8.08 17.04
N VAL A 220 4.14 -7.99 15.94
CA VAL A 220 3.71 -8.42 14.59
C VAL A 220 3.25 -9.88 14.52
N ASP A 221 3.91 -10.78 15.26
CA ASP A 221 3.51 -12.19 15.37
C ASP A 221 2.17 -12.36 16.08
N ASN A 222 1.94 -11.61 17.16
CA ASN A 222 0.64 -11.60 17.82
C ASN A 222 -0.42 -10.92 16.94
N ALA A 223 -0.08 -9.86 16.21
CA ALA A 223 -1.00 -9.19 15.29
C ALA A 223 -1.50 -10.15 14.21
N ALA A 224 -0.61 -10.95 13.60
CA ALA A 224 -1.01 -12.00 12.67
C ALA A 224 -1.98 -12.99 13.32
N MET A 225 -1.66 -13.51 14.51
CA MET A 225 -2.57 -14.39 15.25
C MET A 225 -3.93 -13.72 15.56
N GLN A 226 -3.94 -12.44 15.91
CA GLN A 226 -5.15 -11.70 16.25
C GLN A 226 -6.03 -11.40 15.03
N LEU A 227 -5.44 -11.18 13.85
CA LEU A 227 -6.20 -11.05 12.60
C LEU A 227 -7.01 -12.31 12.31
N VAL A 228 -6.48 -13.50 12.62
CA VAL A 228 -7.24 -14.75 12.50
C VAL A 228 -8.20 -14.96 13.67
N ARG A 229 -7.75 -14.69 14.91
CA ARG A 229 -8.48 -15.08 16.12
C ARG A 229 -9.62 -14.15 16.49
N ASN A 230 -9.40 -12.84 16.40
CA ASN A 230 -10.35 -11.80 16.78
C ASN A 230 -10.07 -10.50 15.98
N PRO A 231 -10.21 -10.51 14.65
CA PRO A 231 -9.87 -9.37 13.80
C PRO A 231 -10.70 -8.11 14.11
N ARG A 232 -11.91 -8.29 14.63
CA ARG A 232 -12.85 -7.21 14.97
C ARG A 232 -12.36 -6.27 16.08
N GLN A 233 -11.28 -6.61 16.78
CA GLN A 233 -10.70 -5.73 17.79
C GLN A 233 -9.97 -4.53 17.18
N PHE A 234 -9.54 -4.64 15.92
CA PHE A 234 -8.78 -3.59 15.25
C PHE A 234 -9.69 -2.57 14.60
N ASP A 235 -9.33 -1.29 14.74
CA ASP A 235 -9.89 -0.17 13.98
C ASP A 235 -8.86 0.35 12.98
N VAL A 236 -7.77 0.95 13.49
CA VAL A 236 -6.63 1.38 12.70
C VAL A 236 -5.36 0.67 13.20
N ILE A 237 -4.60 0.10 12.27
CA ILE A 237 -3.27 -0.44 12.51
C ILE A 237 -2.25 0.48 11.85
N ALA A 238 -1.22 0.93 12.57
CA ALA A 238 -0.07 1.61 11.99
C ALA A 238 1.19 0.76 12.15
N THR A 239 1.98 0.60 11.09
CA THR A 239 3.16 -0.28 11.14
C THR A 239 4.19 0.04 10.04
N SER A 240 5.37 -0.58 10.17
CA SER A 240 6.49 -0.41 9.23
C SER A 240 6.19 -1.04 7.87
N ASN A 241 7.03 -0.74 6.88
CA ASN A 241 6.85 -1.18 5.50
C ASN A 241 6.70 -2.69 5.34
N MET A 242 7.64 -3.48 5.87
CA MET A 242 7.61 -4.94 5.73
C MET A 242 6.47 -5.58 6.52
N PHE A 243 6.21 -5.14 7.75
CA PHE A 243 5.12 -5.68 8.56
C PHE A 243 3.75 -5.31 7.99
N GLY A 244 3.61 -4.09 7.51
CA GLY A 244 2.40 -3.60 6.85
C GLY A 244 2.11 -4.35 5.56
N ASP A 245 3.14 -4.73 4.80
CA ASP A 245 2.98 -5.59 3.62
C ASP A 245 2.26 -6.88 4.00
N ILE A 246 2.88 -7.64 4.92
CA ILE A 246 2.43 -8.96 5.35
C ILE A 246 1.02 -8.90 5.98
N LEU A 247 0.81 -8.00 6.94
CA LEU A 247 -0.46 -7.91 7.67
C LEU A 247 -1.59 -7.39 6.80
N SER A 248 -1.28 -6.54 5.81
CA SER A 248 -2.31 -6.05 4.89
C SER A 248 -2.79 -7.12 3.93
N ASP A 249 -1.91 -8.00 3.46
CA ASP A 249 -2.30 -9.14 2.64
C ASP A 249 -3.08 -10.16 3.45
N GLU A 250 -2.67 -10.43 4.70
CA GLU A 250 -3.42 -11.29 5.62
C GLU A 250 -4.83 -10.76 5.89
N ALA A 251 -4.96 -9.47 6.26
CA ALA A 251 -6.24 -8.84 6.50
C ALA A 251 -7.12 -8.86 5.23
N SER A 252 -6.51 -8.65 4.05
CA SER A 252 -7.20 -8.68 2.77
C SER A 252 -7.77 -10.06 2.46
N GLN A 253 -6.98 -11.12 2.65
CA GLN A 253 -7.42 -12.50 2.45
C GLN A 253 -8.57 -12.87 3.39
N ILE A 254 -8.53 -12.39 4.63
CA ILE A 254 -9.58 -12.62 5.62
C ILE A 254 -10.91 -11.96 5.22
N THR A 255 -10.92 -10.85 4.48
CA THR A 255 -12.19 -10.30 3.95
C THR A 255 -12.88 -11.22 2.93
N GLY A 256 -12.15 -12.16 2.34
CA GLY A 256 -12.66 -13.10 1.33
C GLY A 256 -12.79 -12.53 -0.09
N SER A 257 -12.51 -11.24 -0.31
CA SER A 257 -12.77 -10.59 -1.60
C SER A 257 -11.62 -9.68 -2.04
N ILE A 258 -10.43 -10.24 -2.24
CA ILE A 258 -9.21 -9.50 -2.64
C ILE A 258 -9.46 -8.58 -3.85
N GLY A 259 -10.23 -9.03 -4.84
CA GLY A 259 -10.55 -8.23 -6.03
C GLY A 259 -11.38 -6.97 -5.78
N MET A 260 -11.97 -6.81 -4.58
CA MET A 260 -12.76 -5.64 -4.20
C MET A 260 -11.97 -4.59 -3.41
N LEU A 261 -10.72 -4.89 -3.07
CA LEU A 261 -9.93 -4.07 -2.16
C LEU A 261 -9.04 -3.08 -2.94
N ALA A 262 -9.20 -1.81 -2.61
CA ALA A 262 -8.42 -0.72 -3.15
C ALA A 262 -7.33 -0.28 -2.18
N SER A 263 -6.30 0.39 -2.68
CA SER A 263 -5.30 1.05 -1.87
C SER A 263 -5.00 2.46 -2.36
N ALA A 264 -4.60 3.32 -1.42
CA ALA A 264 -4.15 4.67 -1.70
C ALA A 264 -2.77 4.88 -1.09
N SER A 265 -1.84 5.39 -1.88
CA SER A 265 -0.49 5.77 -1.46
C SER A 265 -0.38 7.29 -1.53
N LEU A 266 -0.17 7.92 -0.39
CA LEU A 266 -0.24 9.38 -0.21
C LEU A 266 1.08 9.94 0.32
N GLY A 267 1.41 11.16 -0.13
CA GLY A 267 2.54 11.94 0.36
C GLY A 267 2.14 12.94 1.44
N ASP A 268 2.89 14.03 1.55
CA ASP A 268 2.65 15.13 2.50
C ASP A 268 1.57 16.14 2.04
N GLY A 269 0.90 15.86 0.92
CA GLY A 269 -0.11 16.73 0.31
C GLY A 269 0.44 17.74 -0.69
N THR A 270 1.76 17.78 -0.93
CA THR A 270 2.37 18.67 -1.94
C THR A 270 2.40 18.09 -3.36
N GLY A 271 2.19 16.78 -3.49
CA GLY A 271 2.25 16.05 -4.75
C GLY A 271 1.06 15.12 -4.99
N PRO A 272 1.02 14.45 -6.15
CA PRO A 272 -0.05 13.54 -6.51
C PRO A 272 -0.08 12.28 -5.63
N GLY A 273 -1.29 11.80 -5.33
CA GLY A 273 -1.49 10.46 -4.77
C GLY A 273 -1.43 9.37 -5.85
N LEU A 274 -0.99 8.18 -5.45
CA LEU A 274 -1.01 6.97 -6.27
C LEU A 274 -2.13 6.03 -5.78
N TYR A 275 -3.03 5.64 -6.67
CA TYR A 275 -4.17 4.78 -6.37
C TYR A 275 -4.07 3.50 -7.20
N GLU A 276 -4.22 2.35 -6.55
CA GLU A 276 -4.07 1.04 -7.19
C GLU A 276 -4.94 0.00 -6.48
N PRO A 277 -5.46 -1.01 -7.20
CA PRO A 277 -5.99 -2.21 -6.54
C PRO A 277 -4.87 -2.93 -5.78
N ILE A 278 -5.22 -3.72 -4.78
CA ILE A 278 -4.20 -4.51 -4.07
C ILE A 278 -3.81 -5.80 -4.79
N HIS A 279 -4.65 -6.26 -5.72
CA HIS A 279 -4.43 -7.54 -6.40
C HIS A 279 -3.28 -7.42 -7.41
N GLY A 280 -2.62 -8.55 -7.70
CA GLY A 280 -1.56 -8.62 -8.70
C GLY A 280 -2.08 -8.52 -10.14
N SER A 281 -1.17 -8.72 -11.09
CA SER A 281 -1.47 -8.63 -12.53
C SER A 281 -2.28 -9.79 -13.11
N ALA A 282 -2.46 -10.89 -12.38
CA ALA A 282 -3.27 -12.06 -12.77
C ALA A 282 -3.08 -12.45 -14.27
N PRO A 283 -1.84 -12.76 -14.69
CA PRO A 283 -1.49 -12.96 -16.10
C PRO A 283 -2.19 -14.18 -16.74
N ASP A 284 -2.69 -15.09 -15.92
CA ASP A 284 -3.44 -16.29 -16.29
C ASP A 284 -4.86 -15.99 -16.82
N ILE A 285 -5.42 -14.82 -16.49
CA ILE A 285 -6.76 -14.38 -16.88
C ILE A 285 -6.75 -13.07 -17.68
N ALA A 286 -5.60 -12.68 -18.23
CA ALA A 286 -5.48 -11.46 -19.04
C ALA A 286 -6.10 -11.63 -20.44
N GLY A 287 -6.84 -10.61 -20.90
CA GLY A 287 -7.52 -10.57 -22.21
C GLY A 287 -9.00 -10.95 -22.16
#